data_AF-A0A939U8X9-F1
#
_entry.id   AF-A0A939U8X9-F1
#
_cell.length_a   1.000
_cell.length_b   1.000
_cell.length_c   1.000
_cell.angle_alpha   90.00
_cell.angle_beta   90.00
_cell.angle_gamma   90.00
#
_symmetry.space_group_name_H-M   'P 1'
#
loop_
_entity.id
_entity.type
_entity.pdbx_description
1 polymer ?
#
loop_
_entity_poly.entity_id
_entity_poly.type
_entity_poly.pdbx_seq_one_letter_code
_entity_poly.pdbx_strand_id
1 'polypeptide(L)'
;MEKLEIMAPAGSFECLAAAIQGGADSVYFGVGNLNMRSRSAANFAPEDLAEVVRRCHEAGVKAYLTLNITLYPGDMADMRQALVAAREAGVDAVIASDIACIQTCRELGLEVHISTQLSISNVEAVRFYSQFADVVVLARELNLNQVREIVDAIERDRICGPSGELVRVEMFAHGALCMAISGKCYMSLHTFGQSANRGACLQVCRRGYEVTDLETGNQLNIDH
;
A
#
# COMPACT_ATOMS: atom_id res chain seq x y z
N MET A 1 -7.24 15.96 -20.83
CA MET A 1 -6.54 14.79 -20.27
C MET A 1 -6.40 15.09 -18.79
N GLU A 2 -7.01 14.29 -17.93
CA GLU A 2 -6.79 14.42 -16.49
C GLU A 2 -5.29 14.26 -16.19
N LYS A 3 -4.78 15.07 -15.26
CA LYS A 3 -3.38 15.02 -14.88
C LYS A 3 -3.18 13.73 -14.08
N LEU A 4 -2.35 12.81 -14.58
CA LEU A 4 -1.91 11.63 -13.82
C LEU A 4 -1.10 12.08 -12.60
N GLU A 5 -1.32 11.44 -11.47
CA GLU A 5 -0.53 11.64 -10.25
C GLU A 5 0.61 10.60 -10.22
N ILE A 6 1.87 11.07 -10.22
CA ILE A 6 3.04 10.19 -10.09
C ILE A 6 3.44 10.13 -8.61
N MET A 7 3.27 8.95 -8.02
CA MET A 7 3.59 8.70 -6.63
C MET A 7 4.91 7.93 -6.47
N ALA A 8 5.77 8.36 -5.52
CA ALA A 8 7.04 7.71 -5.22
C ALA A 8 7.14 7.20 -3.75
N PRO A 9 7.79 6.05 -3.49
CA PRO A 9 8.10 5.61 -2.13
C PRO A 9 9.18 6.47 -1.47
N ALA A 10 9.00 6.81 -0.19
CA ALA A 10 10.05 7.37 0.66
C ALA A 10 10.22 6.54 1.95
N GLY A 11 11.42 5.99 2.17
CA GLY A 11 11.77 5.26 3.39
C GLY A 11 12.79 5.99 4.28
N SER A 12 13.31 7.13 3.84
CA SER A 12 14.27 7.96 4.55
C SER A 12 14.19 9.40 4.03
N PHE A 13 14.83 10.34 4.73
CA PHE A 13 14.88 11.74 4.27
C PHE A 13 15.62 11.91 2.95
N GLU A 14 16.62 11.06 2.65
CA GLU A 14 17.31 11.04 1.36
C GLU A 14 16.38 10.59 0.25
N CYS A 15 15.61 9.51 0.46
CA CYS A 15 14.62 9.06 -0.51
C CYS A 15 13.51 10.10 -0.72
N LEU A 16 13.06 10.75 0.35
CA LEU A 16 12.09 11.84 0.28
C LEU A 16 12.61 13.01 -0.57
N ALA A 17 13.84 13.46 -0.30
CA ALA A 17 14.47 14.52 -1.09
C ALA A 17 14.62 14.14 -2.56
N ALA A 18 15.01 12.89 -2.84
CA ALA A 18 15.13 12.38 -4.20
C ALA A 18 13.77 12.31 -4.92
N ALA A 19 12.70 11.89 -4.24
CA ALA A 19 11.35 11.84 -4.80
C ALA A 19 10.84 13.25 -5.17
N ILE A 20 11.04 14.22 -4.26
CA ILE A 20 10.66 15.62 -4.49
C ILE A 20 11.46 16.21 -5.67
N GLN A 21 12.78 16.04 -5.68
CA GLN A 21 13.64 16.54 -6.78
C GLN A 21 13.34 15.85 -8.12
N GLY A 22 12.90 14.59 -8.07
CA GLY A 22 12.46 13.83 -9.23
C GLY A 22 11.10 14.26 -9.80
N GLY A 23 10.39 15.19 -9.13
CA GLY A 23 9.11 15.73 -9.59
C GLY A 23 7.92 14.81 -9.33
N ALA A 24 7.96 13.99 -8.28
CA ALA A 24 6.79 13.24 -7.83
C ALA A 24 5.66 14.20 -7.41
N ASP A 25 4.42 13.89 -7.78
CA ASP A 25 3.24 14.64 -7.33
C ASP A 25 2.85 14.26 -5.89
N SER A 26 3.18 13.04 -5.47
CA SER A 26 2.94 12.53 -4.12
C SER A 26 4.01 11.54 -3.66
N VAL A 27 4.12 11.36 -2.35
CA VAL A 27 4.96 10.33 -1.74
C VAL A 27 4.17 9.46 -0.79
N TYR A 28 4.47 8.17 -0.77
CA TYR A 28 4.01 7.29 0.31
C TYR A 28 5.18 6.88 1.21
N PHE A 29 4.94 6.87 2.51
CA PHE A 29 5.92 6.52 3.52
C PHE A 29 5.28 5.76 4.67
N GLY A 30 6.10 5.11 5.49
CA GLY A 30 5.67 4.48 6.73
C GLY A 30 6.38 5.11 7.92
N VAL A 31 5.73 5.10 9.08
CA VAL A 31 6.37 5.43 10.37
C VAL A 31 6.27 4.24 11.30
N GLY A 32 7.33 3.98 12.07
CA GLY A 32 7.34 2.90 13.06
C GLY A 32 6.95 1.52 12.48
N ASN A 33 6.10 0.78 13.18
CA ASN A 33 5.93 -0.66 12.94
C ASN A 33 4.66 -1.09 12.20
N LEU A 34 3.72 -0.16 11.93
CA LEU A 34 2.39 -0.49 11.39
C LEU A 34 2.31 -0.47 9.85
N ASN A 35 3.45 -0.58 9.18
CA ASN A 35 3.54 -0.52 7.73
C ASN A 35 4.33 -1.71 7.16
N MET A 36 4.09 -2.02 5.88
CA MET A 36 4.69 -3.17 5.20
C MET A 36 6.21 -3.09 4.99
N ARG A 37 6.83 -1.95 5.30
CA ARG A 37 8.28 -1.74 5.22
C ARG A 37 8.89 -1.45 6.60
N SER A 38 8.20 -1.75 7.69
CA SER A 38 8.67 -1.45 9.05
C SER A 38 10.05 -2.03 9.39
N ARG A 39 10.43 -3.13 8.72
CA ARG A 39 11.74 -3.78 8.88
C ARG A 39 12.73 -3.53 7.74
N SER A 40 12.49 -2.55 6.86
CA SER A 40 13.53 -2.14 5.91
C SER A 40 14.68 -1.41 6.63
N ALA A 41 15.86 -1.41 6.01
CA ALA A 41 17.07 -0.80 6.57
C ALA A 41 16.92 0.70 6.90
N ALA A 42 15.96 1.38 6.25
CA ALA A 42 15.55 2.74 6.56
C ALA A 42 14.03 2.77 6.77
N ASN A 43 13.58 3.47 7.81
CA ASN A 43 12.19 3.69 8.17
C ASN A 43 12.10 4.96 9.02
N PHE A 44 11.06 5.77 8.82
CA PHE A 44 10.87 6.98 9.62
C PHE A 44 10.42 6.63 11.05
N ALA A 45 10.91 7.39 12.02
CA ALA A 45 10.41 7.32 13.39
C ALA A 45 9.05 8.03 13.49
N PRO A 46 8.19 7.69 14.46
CA PRO A 46 6.92 8.40 14.67
C PRO A 46 7.10 9.93 14.81
N GLU A 47 8.22 10.37 15.39
CA GLU A 47 8.54 11.78 15.61
C GLU A 47 8.86 12.53 14.31
N ASP A 48 9.27 11.82 13.26
CA ASP A 48 9.59 12.38 11.94
C ASP A 48 8.33 12.75 11.13
N LEU A 49 7.15 12.28 11.55
CA LEU A 49 5.91 12.41 10.78
C LEU A 49 5.61 13.85 10.36
N ALA A 50 5.65 14.79 11.31
CA ALA A 50 5.38 16.19 11.05
C ALA A 50 6.44 16.84 10.13
N GLU A 51 7.70 16.43 10.26
CA GLU A 51 8.79 16.88 9.40
C GLU A 51 8.61 16.41 7.95
N VAL A 52 8.25 15.14 7.76
CA VAL A 52 8.00 14.55 6.44
C VAL A 52 6.87 15.29 5.75
N VAL A 53 5.72 15.44 6.41
CA VAL A 53 4.56 16.14 5.84
C VAL A 53 4.91 17.58 5.48
N ARG A 54 5.59 18.31 6.38
CA ARG A 54 6.00 19.70 6.12
C ARG A 54 6.86 19.82 4.86
N ARG A 55 7.88 18.97 4.71
CA ARG A 55 8.76 18.99 3.52
C ARG A 55 8.02 18.67 2.22
N CYS A 56 7.05 17.77 2.27
CA CYS A 56 6.21 17.46 1.11
C CYS A 56 5.39 18.70 0.72
N HIS A 57 4.69 19.30 1.68
CA HIS A 57 3.82 20.45 1.44
C HIS A 57 4.58 21.70 1.00
N GLU A 58 5.75 21.99 1.58
CA GLU A 58 6.65 23.06 1.14
C GLU A 58 7.08 22.92 -0.32
N ALA A 59 7.16 21.68 -0.82
CA ALA A 59 7.47 21.36 -2.21
C ALA A 59 6.24 21.20 -3.12
N GLY A 60 5.02 21.35 -2.58
CA GLY A 60 3.77 21.12 -3.34
C GLY A 60 3.48 19.65 -3.64
N VAL A 61 4.06 18.73 -2.87
CA VAL A 61 3.92 17.27 -2.99
C VAL A 61 2.97 16.76 -1.90
N LYS A 62 2.08 15.83 -2.22
CA LYS A 62 1.18 15.21 -1.23
C LYS A 62 1.90 14.13 -0.41
N ALA A 63 1.52 14.01 0.85
CA ALA A 63 2.11 13.09 1.81
C ALA A 63 1.09 12.00 2.21
N TYR A 64 1.34 10.75 1.81
CA TYR A 64 0.48 9.61 2.13
C TYR A 64 1.14 8.66 3.13
N LEU A 65 0.45 8.40 4.25
CA LEU A 65 0.92 7.49 5.27
C LEU A 65 0.47 6.06 4.97
N THR A 66 1.39 5.11 5.00
CA THR A 66 1.06 3.69 4.94
C THR A 66 0.79 3.14 6.34
N LEU A 67 -0.41 2.60 6.54
CA LEU A 67 -0.81 1.82 7.72
C LEU A 67 -1.53 0.56 7.21
N ASN A 68 -0.76 -0.29 6.55
CA ASN A 68 -1.26 -1.32 5.65
C ASN A 68 -0.80 -2.73 6.01
N ILE A 69 -0.67 -3.02 7.30
CA ILE A 69 -0.44 -4.38 7.79
C ILE A 69 -1.75 -5.04 8.26
N THR A 70 -1.74 -6.36 8.41
CA THR A 70 -2.75 -7.06 9.21
C THR A 70 -2.63 -6.62 10.67
N LEU A 71 -3.71 -6.14 11.28
CA LEU A 71 -3.73 -5.73 12.67
C LEU A 71 -4.29 -6.82 13.59
N TYR A 72 -3.80 -6.87 14.82
CA TYR A 72 -4.28 -7.70 15.91
C TYR A 72 -4.80 -6.84 17.06
N PRO A 73 -5.54 -7.41 18.04
CA PRO A 73 -6.07 -6.64 19.16
C PRO A 73 -5.04 -5.79 19.89
N GLY A 74 -3.79 -6.26 20.01
CA GLY A 74 -2.68 -5.52 20.62
C GLY A 74 -2.21 -4.29 19.82
N ASP A 75 -2.51 -4.22 18.52
CA ASP A 75 -2.09 -3.12 17.64
C ASP A 75 -3.12 -1.96 17.62
N MET A 76 -4.31 -2.13 18.22
CA MET A 76 -5.43 -1.19 18.06
C MET A 76 -5.15 0.19 18.67
N ALA A 77 -4.51 0.23 19.84
CA ALA A 77 -4.17 1.48 20.50
C ALA A 77 -3.12 2.27 19.68
N ASP A 78 -2.07 1.57 19.25
CA ASP A 78 -0.99 2.15 18.43
C ASP A 78 -1.52 2.62 17.07
N MET A 79 -2.40 1.85 16.43
CA MET A 79 -3.06 2.23 15.19
C MET A 79 -3.84 3.52 15.36
N ARG A 80 -4.67 3.61 16.41
CA ARG A 80 -5.48 4.81 16.65
C ARG A 80 -4.59 6.02 16.97
N GLN A 81 -3.52 5.85 17.75
CA GLN A 81 -2.57 6.91 18.04
C GLN A 81 -1.86 7.40 16.77
N ALA A 82 -1.42 6.49 15.91
CA ALA A 82 -0.79 6.82 14.64
C ALA A 82 -1.73 7.60 13.71
N LEU A 83 -3.02 7.23 13.64
CA LEU A 83 -4.01 7.96 12.84
C LEU A 83 -4.31 9.36 13.40
N VAL A 84 -4.41 9.52 14.72
CA VAL A 84 -4.56 10.85 15.33
C VAL A 84 -3.36 11.73 15.00
N ALA A 85 -2.14 11.21 15.16
CA ALA A 85 -0.92 11.94 14.80
C ALA A 85 -0.86 12.27 13.30
N ALA A 86 -1.30 11.36 12.42
CA ALA A 86 -1.38 11.61 10.98
C ALA A 86 -2.33 12.76 10.65
N ARG A 87 -3.50 12.80 11.29
CA ARG A 87 -4.46 13.91 11.14
C ARG A 87 -3.88 15.23 11.61
N GLU A 88 -3.26 15.24 12.79
CA GLU A 88 -2.65 16.46 13.37
C GLU A 88 -1.48 16.97 12.53
N ALA A 89 -0.68 16.07 11.95
CA ALA A 89 0.43 16.41 11.07
C ALA A 89 -0.03 16.91 9.69
N GLY A 90 -1.28 16.66 9.30
CA GLY A 90 -1.82 17.05 8.00
C GLY A 90 -1.50 16.07 6.87
N VAL A 91 -1.38 14.77 7.17
CA VAL A 91 -1.27 13.72 6.14
C VAL A 91 -2.47 13.81 5.18
N ASP A 92 -2.20 13.77 3.87
CA ASP A 92 -3.22 13.95 2.84
C ASP A 92 -4.14 12.71 2.72
N ALA A 93 -3.58 11.51 2.89
CA ALA A 93 -4.34 10.26 2.91
C ALA A 93 -3.59 9.13 3.63
N VAL A 94 -4.34 8.15 4.15
CA VAL A 94 -3.79 6.91 4.71
C VAL A 94 -4.03 5.74 3.74
N ILE A 95 -2.97 5.06 3.34
CA ILE A 95 -3.06 3.82 2.56
C ILE A 95 -3.23 2.66 3.54
N ALA A 96 -4.43 2.06 3.58
CA ALA A 96 -4.83 1.07 4.58
C ALA A 96 -5.38 -0.22 3.96
N SER A 97 -5.27 -1.32 4.70
CA SER A 97 -5.82 -2.64 4.32
C SER A 97 -6.72 -3.25 5.39
N ASP A 98 -6.41 -3.04 6.66
CA ASP A 98 -7.22 -3.55 7.75
C ASP A 98 -8.55 -2.76 7.86
N ILE A 99 -9.67 -3.48 8.01
CA ILE A 99 -11.01 -2.88 8.05
C ILE A 99 -11.15 -1.94 9.26
N ALA A 100 -10.57 -2.28 10.41
CA ALA A 100 -10.62 -1.42 11.58
C ALA A 100 -9.88 -0.10 11.32
N CYS A 101 -8.71 -0.17 10.66
CA CYS A 101 -7.97 1.03 10.26
C CYS A 101 -8.76 1.89 9.27
N ILE A 102 -9.37 1.28 8.24
CA ILE A 102 -10.21 1.98 7.26
C ILE A 102 -11.37 2.70 7.96
N GLN A 103 -12.07 2.01 8.87
CA GLN A 103 -13.18 2.60 9.64
C GLN A 103 -12.72 3.76 10.52
N THR A 104 -11.62 3.57 11.27
CA THR A 104 -11.08 4.64 12.13
C THR A 104 -10.61 5.86 11.33
N CYS A 105 -10.05 5.67 10.12
CA CYS A 105 -9.75 6.80 9.23
C CYS A 105 -11.01 7.62 8.92
N ARG A 106 -12.12 6.95 8.58
CA ARG A 106 -13.41 7.62 8.30
C ARG A 106 -13.97 8.35 9.52
N GLU A 107 -13.92 7.73 10.69
CA GLU A 107 -14.34 8.35 11.96
C GLU A 107 -13.52 9.61 12.28
N LEU A 108 -12.22 9.56 11.99
CA LEU A 108 -11.30 10.68 12.17
C LEU A 108 -11.31 11.66 11.00
N GLY A 109 -12.13 11.48 9.97
CA GLY A 109 -12.17 12.37 8.80
C GLY A 109 -10.88 12.41 7.99
N LEU A 110 -10.07 11.35 8.06
CA LEU A 110 -8.90 11.14 7.21
C LEU A 110 -9.34 10.52 5.88
N GLU A 111 -8.79 11.02 4.76
CA GLU A 111 -8.91 10.34 3.48
C GLU A 111 -8.18 8.99 3.57
N VAL A 112 -8.80 7.96 2.98
CA VAL A 112 -8.24 6.61 2.96
C VAL A 112 -8.14 6.11 1.53
N HIS A 113 -6.98 5.55 1.20
CA HIS A 113 -6.72 4.85 -0.06
C HIS A 113 -6.64 3.35 0.24
N ILE A 114 -7.25 2.54 -0.61
CA ILE A 114 -7.30 1.10 -0.36
C ILE A 114 -6.03 0.43 -0.86
N SER A 115 -5.26 -0.12 0.06
CA SER A 115 -3.98 -0.77 -0.22
C SER A 115 -4.14 -2.00 -1.10
N THR A 116 -3.16 -2.22 -1.99
CA THR A 116 -3.01 -3.44 -2.80
C THR A 116 -2.94 -4.73 -1.97
N GLN A 117 -2.68 -4.62 -0.66
CA GLN A 117 -2.80 -5.71 0.33
C GLN A 117 -4.18 -6.40 0.32
N LEU A 118 -5.23 -5.75 -0.16
CA LEU A 118 -6.58 -6.33 -0.26
C LEU A 118 -6.84 -7.06 -1.59
N SER A 119 -5.87 -7.09 -2.52
CA SER A 119 -5.97 -7.82 -3.79
C SER A 119 -7.20 -7.46 -4.65
N ILE A 120 -7.56 -6.17 -4.75
CA ILE A 120 -8.74 -5.74 -5.54
C ILE A 120 -8.53 -6.06 -7.03
N SER A 121 -9.29 -7.01 -7.56
CA SER A 121 -9.11 -7.56 -8.91
C SER A 121 -10.35 -7.49 -9.80
N ASN A 122 -11.44 -6.88 -9.33
CA ASN A 122 -12.71 -6.79 -10.06
C ASN A 122 -13.52 -5.57 -9.58
N VAL A 123 -14.49 -5.16 -10.40
CA VAL A 123 -15.32 -3.97 -10.15
C VAL A 123 -16.22 -4.11 -8.92
N GLU A 124 -16.69 -5.31 -8.57
CA GLU A 124 -17.56 -5.49 -7.40
C GLU A 124 -16.80 -5.24 -6.10
N ALA A 125 -15.52 -5.62 -6.04
CA ALA A 125 -14.64 -5.25 -4.95
C ALA A 125 -14.42 -3.72 -4.90
N VAL A 126 -14.24 -3.06 -6.06
CA VAL A 126 -14.17 -1.58 -6.12
C VAL A 126 -15.44 -0.95 -5.56
N ARG A 127 -16.62 -1.43 -5.96
CA ARG A 127 -17.93 -0.95 -5.49
C ARG A 127 -18.12 -1.15 -3.98
N PHE A 128 -17.63 -2.26 -3.43
CA PHE A 128 -17.65 -2.46 -1.99
C PHE A 128 -16.82 -1.40 -1.27
N TYR A 129 -15.57 -1.19 -1.73
CA TYR A 129 -14.65 -0.28 -1.07
C TYR A 129 -14.91 1.21 -1.35
N SER A 130 -15.66 1.55 -2.41
CA SER A 130 -16.02 2.94 -2.73
C SER A 130 -16.88 3.61 -1.64
N GLN A 131 -17.52 2.83 -0.77
CA GLN A 131 -18.22 3.34 0.40
C GLN A 131 -17.27 4.01 1.41
N PHE A 132 -15.97 3.72 1.34
CA PHE A 132 -14.97 4.17 2.29
C PHE A 132 -13.85 4.99 1.64
N ALA A 133 -13.54 4.81 0.35
CA ALA A 133 -12.36 5.39 -0.26
C ALA A 133 -12.63 5.98 -1.64
N ASP A 134 -11.90 7.06 -1.94
CA ASP A 134 -11.88 7.70 -3.26
C ASP A 134 -10.79 7.13 -4.19
N VAL A 135 -9.85 6.35 -3.63
CA VAL A 135 -8.75 5.72 -4.37
C VAL A 135 -8.64 4.25 -3.99
N VAL A 136 -8.51 3.39 -5.00
CA VAL A 136 -8.22 1.96 -4.82
C VAL A 136 -6.96 1.57 -5.58
N VAL A 137 -6.03 0.92 -4.88
CA VAL A 137 -4.83 0.36 -5.49
C VAL A 137 -5.15 -1.05 -5.96
N LEU A 138 -5.13 -1.27 -7.28
CA LEU A 138 -5.50 -2.56 -7.85
C LEU A 138 -4.46 -3.66 -7.56
N ALA A 139 -4.92 -4.90 -7.69
CA ALA A 139 -4.08 -6.08 -7.67
C ALA A 139 -3.06 -6.03 -8.82
N ARG A 140 -1.80 -6.35 -8.52
CA ARG A 140 -0.68 -6.23 -9.48
C ARG A 140 -0.64 -7.38 -10.49
N GLU A 141 -1.49 -8.38 -10.30
CA GLU A 141 -1.67 -9.53 -11.17
C GLU A 141 -2.59 -9.22 -12.37
N LEU A 142 -3.31 -8.09 -12.34
CA LEU A 142 -4.16 -7.66 -13.44
C LEU A 142 -3.35 -7.22 -14.65
N ASN A 143 -3.80 -7.61 -15.84
CA ASN A 143 -3.32 -7.04 -17.09
C ASN A 143 -4.08 -5.75 -17.46
N LEU A 144 -3.56 -4.99 -18.43
CA LEU A 144 -4.14 -3.70 -18.84
C LEU A 144 -5.57 -3.79 -19.39
N ASN A 145 -5.97 -4.92 -20.00
CA ASN A 145 -7.34 -5.09 -20.47
C ASN A 145 -8.30 -5.24 -19.28
N GLN A 146 -7.92 -6.04 -18.27
CA GLN A 146 -8.72 -6.19 -17.05
C GLN A 146 -8.82 -4.88 -16.26
N VAL A 147 -7.74 -4.10 -16.19
CA VAL A 147 -7.78 -2.76 -15.59
C VAL A 147 -8.75 -1.86 -16.36
N ARG A 148 -8.68 -1.85 -17.69
CA ARG A 148 -9.61 -1.07 -18.52
C ARG A 148 -11.06 -1.45 -18.26
N GLU A 149 -11.37 -2.74 -18.20
CA GLU A 149 -12.73 -3.22 -17.89
C GLU A 149 -13.24 -2.68 -16.54
N ILE A 150 -12.36 -2.60 -15.52
CA ILE A 150 -12.70 -2.03 -14.22
C ILE A 150 -12.95 -0.52 -14.33
N VAL A 151 -12.08 0.22 -15.01
CA VAL A 151 -12.21 1.68 -15.19
C VAL A 151 -13.46 2.03 -15.98
N ASP A 152 -13.70 1.36 -17.11
CA ASP A 152 -14.90 1.55 -17.93
C ASP A 152 -16.18 1.27 -17.11
N ALA A 153 -16.13 0.31 -16.19
CA ALA A 153 -17.24 0.00 -15.30
C ALA A 153 -17.45 1.04 -14.19
N ILE A 154 -16.38 1.60 -13.62
CA ILE A 154 -16.45 2.73 -12.68
C ILE A 154 -17.17 3.91 -13.33
N GLU A 155 -16.79 4.26 -14.55
CA GLU A 155 -17.37 5.37 -15.31
C GLU A 155 -18.84 5.11 -15.68
N ARG A 156 -19.12 3.95 -16.30
CA ARG A 156 -20.46 3.55 -16.75
C ARG A 156 -21.46 3.47 -15.60
N ASP A 157 -21.06 2.87 -14.48
CA ASP A 157 -21.94 2.64 -13.33
C ASP A 157 -21.88 3.79 -12.30
N ARG A 158 -21.10 4.83 -12.58
CA ARG A 158 -20.86 6.00 -11.71
C ARG A 158 -20.50 5.59 -10.28
N ILE A 159 -19.48 4.76 -10.15
CA ILE A 159 -18.98 4.31 -8.85
C ILE A 159 -18.20 5.47 -8.20
N CYS A 160 -18.86 6.19 -7.29
CA CYS A 160 -18.27 7.30 -6.58
C CYS A 160 -17.73 6.89 -5.19
N GLY A 161 -16.66 7.56 -4.79
CA GLY A 161 -16.12 7.50 -3.43
C GLY A 161 -16.83 8.48 -2.48
N PRO A 162 -16.37 8.59 -1.22
CA PRO A 162 -16.95 9.52 -0.24
C PRO A 162 -16.89 11.00 -0.63
N SER A 163 -15.97 11.39 -1.52
CA SER A 163 -15.91 12.76 -2.07
C SER A 163 -17.09 13.11 -2.98
N GLY A 164 -17.83 12.10 -3.47
CA GLY A 164 -18.84 12.25 -4.52
C GLY A 164 -18.29 12.16 -5.94
N GLU A 165 -16.96 12.18 -6.10
CA GLU A 165 -16.28 11.98 -7.38
C GLU A 165 -16.09 10.49 -7.70
N LEU A 166 -15.84 10.18 -8.96
CA LEU A 166 -15.56 8.80 -9.40
C LEU A 166 -14.34 8.24 -8.65
N VAL A 167 -14.44 6.97 -8.26
CA VAL A 167 -13.30 6.26 -7.65
C VAL A 167 -12.12 6.26 -8.62
N ARG A 168 -10.97 6.69 -8.13
CA ARG A 168 -9.71 6.66 -8.86
C ARG A 168 -9.02 5.33 -8.67
N VAL A 169 -8.45 4.82 -9.75
CA VAL A 169 -7.62 3.61 -9.73
C VAL A 169 -6.16 4.00 -9.67
N GLU A 170 -5.42 3.39 -8.74
CA GLU A 170 -3.96 3.46 -8.67
C GLU A 170 -3.33 2.13 -9.09
N MET A 171 -2.20 2.22 -9.79
CA MET A 171 -1.42 1.07 -10.25
C MET A 171 0.08 1.27 -10.03
N PHE A 172 0.79 0.16 -9.87
CA PHE A 172 2.25 0.16 -9.82
C PHE A 172 2.83 0.20 -11.25
N ALA A 173 3.60 1.23 -11.55
CA ALA A 173 4.37 1.32 -12.80
C ALA A 173 5.66 0.49 -12.75
N HIS A 174 6.32 0.42 -11.57
CA HIS A 174 7.51 -0.38 -11.36
C HIS A 174 7.56 -0.90 -9.92
N GLY A 175 8.31 -1.99 -9.70
CA GLY A 175 8.58 -2.51 -8.37
C GLY A 175 8.63 -4.03 -8.30
N ALA A 176 8.80 -4.52 -7.08
CA ALA A 176 8.90 -5.93 -6.78
C ALA A 176 7.53 -6.64 -6.83
N LEU A 177 7.28 -7.50 -7.81
CA LEU A 177 6.11 -8.39 -7.79
C LEU A 177 6.33 -9.53 -6.77
N CYS A 178 5.27 -9.91 -6.04
CA CYS A 178 5.31 -11.06 -5.15
C CYS A 178 5.14 -12.36 -5.95
N MET A 179 5.75 -13.46 -5.50
CA MET A 179 5.48 -14.79 -6.07
C MET A 179 4.03 -15.24 -5.80
N ALA A 180 3.46 -14.81 -4.68
CA ALA A 180 2.07 -15.05 -4.29
C ALA A 180 1.18 -13.84 -4.65
N ILE A 181 -0.14 -14.04 -4.55
CA ILE A 181 -1.13 -12.96 -4.72
C ILE A 181 -0.83 -11.80 -3.76
N SER A 182 -0.88 -10.58 -4.28
CA SER A 182 -0.63 -9.34 -3.55
C SER A 182 -1.42 -9.28 -2.24
N GLY A 183 -0.73 -9.15 -1.10
CA GLY A 183 -1.35 -9.19 0.23
C GLY A 183 -1.60 -10.57 0.84
N LYS A 184 -1.28 -11.65 0.13
CA LYS A 184 -1.52 -13.05 0.56
C LYS A 184 -0.25 -13.88 0.48
N CYS A 185 0.84 -13.40 1.08
CA CYS A 185 2.12 -14.12 1.12
C CYS A 185 2.38 -14.76 2.49
N TYR A 186 2.53 -16.09 2.51
CA TYR A 186 2.77 -16.86 3.74
C TYR A 186 4.16 -17.51 3.81
N MET A 187 4.97 -17.39 2.76
CA MET A 187 6.29 -18.06 2.69
C MET A 187 7.22 -17.65 3.83
N SER A 188 7.40 -16.34 4.04
CA SER A 188 8.27 -15.82 5.11
C SER A 188 7.78 -16.22 6.50
N LEU A 189 6.46 -16.28 6.71
CA LEU A 189 5.87 -16.71 7.97
C LEU A 189 6.13 -18.20 8.21
N HIS A 190 5.87 -19.03 7.21
CA HIS A 190 6.04 -20.47 7.31
C HIS A 190 7.51 -20.85 7.55
N THR A 191 8.45 -20.22 6.84
CA THR A 191 9.87 -20.59 6.92
C THR A 191 10.59 -20.00 8.14
N PHE A 192 10.26 -18.77 8.55
CA PHE A 192 11.03 -18.02 9.56
C PHE A 192 10.20 -17.45 10.70
N GLY A 193 8.89 -17.70 10.74
CA GLY A 193 8.00 -17.07 11.73
C GLY A 193 7.83 -15.56 11.53
N GLN A 194 8.23 -15.01 10.37
CA GLN A 194 8.18 -13.57 10.09
C GLN A 194 7.14 -13.26 9.01
N SER A 195 6.01 -12.69 9.41
CA SER A 195 4.88 -12.45 8.50
C SER A 195 5.16 -11.31 7.52
N ALA A 196 5.07 -11.63 6.22
CA ALA A 196 5.13 -10.63 5.17
C ALA A 196 4.00 -9.61 5.30
N ASN A 197 2.79 -10.06 5.68
CA ASN A 197 1.61 -9.20 5.87
C ASN A 197 1.66 -8.34 7.14
N ARG A 198 2.75 -8.43 7.92
CA ARG A 198 3.04 -7.58 9.09
C ARG A 198 4.35 -6.81 8.95
N GLY A 199 4.76 -6.51 7.72
CA GLY A 199 5.98 -5.76 7.43
C GLY A 199 7.30 -6.47 7.74
N ALA A 200 7.26 -7.77 8.03
CA ALA A 200 8.43 -8.57 8.39
C ALA A 200 8.88 -9.53 7.28
N CYS A 201 8.63 -9.20 6.00
CA CYS A 201 8.98 -10.06 4.88
C CYS A 201 10.51 -10.23 4.73
N LEU A 202 11.01 -11.46 4.82
CA LEU A 202 12.43 -11.78 4.59
C LEU A 202 12.76 -12.10 3.12
N GLN A 203 11.82 -11.83 2.21
CA GLN A 203 11.97 -11.99 0.76
C GLN A 203 12.48 -13.38 0.35
N VAL A 204 12.03 -14.40 1.08
CA VAL A 204 12.39 -15.81 0.88
C VAL A 204 12.15 -16.26 -0.55
N CYS A 205 11.10 -15.73 -1.17
CA CYS A 205 10.74 -16.00 -2.55
C CYS A 205 11.75 -15.53 -3.60
N ARG A 206 12.82 -14.79 -3.23
CA ARG A 206 13.87 -14.29 -4.12
C ARG A 206 15.19 -15.06 -4.03
N ARG A 207 15.22 -16.15 -3.26
CA ARG A 207 16.41 -16.98 -3.10
C ARG A 207 16.46 -18.04 -4.20
N GLY A 208 17.65 -18.58 -4.45
CA GLY A 208 17.81 -19.77 -5.28
C GLY A 208 17.27 -21.01 -4.56
N TYR A 209 16.58 -21.88 -5.31
CA TYR A 209 16.06 -23.15 -4.82
C TYR A 209 16.33 -24.28 -5.82
N GLU A 210 16.71 -25.44 -5.31
CA GLU A 210 16.58 -26.71 -6.03
C GLU A 210 15.30 -27.37 -5.53
N VAL A 211 14.31 -27.52 -6.42
CA VAL A 211 13.03 -28.15 -6.11
C VAL A 211 12.97 -29.49 -6.83
N THR A 212 12.75 -30.57 -6.09
CA THR A 212 12.52 -31.90 -6.68
C THR A 212 11.04 -32.24 -6.59
N ASP A 213 10.40 -32.46 -7.75
CA ASP A 213 9.07 -33.06 -7.82
C ASP A 213 9.18 -34.53 -7.41
N LEU A 214 8.52 -34.90 -6.31
CA LEU A 214 8.60 -36.24 -5.75
C LEU A 214 7.84 -37.29 -6.58
N GLU A 215 6.89 -36.87 -7.41
CA GLU A 215 6.11 -37.78 -8.27
C GLU A 215 6.87 -38.15 -9.54
N THR A 216 7.62 -37.20 -10.10
CA THR A 216 8.31 -37.39 -11.39
C THR A 216 9.83 -37.51 -11.27
N GLY A 217 10.40 -37.11 -10.13
CA GLY A 217 11.84 -36.98 -9.93
C GLY A 217 12.45 -35.77 -10.65
N ASN A 218 11.66 -34.96 -11.35
CA ASN A 218 12.15 -33.79 -12.07
C ASN A 218 12.68 -32.74 -11.09
N GLN A 219 13.82 -32.16 -11.45
CA GLN A 219 14.43 -31.08 -10.69
C GLN A 219 14.23 -29.74 -11.41
N LEU A 220 13.81 -28.75 -10.64
CA LEU A 220 13.71 -27.35 -11.05
C LEU A 220 14.77 -26.57 -10.29
N ASN A 221 15.70 -25.96 -11.02
CA ASN A 221 16.61 -24.97 -10.47
C ASN A 221 15.94 -23.60 -10.64
N ILE A 222 15.40 -23.08 -9.54
CA ILE A 222 14.74 -21.79 -9.49
C ILE A 222 15.79 -20.77 -9.07
N ASP A 223 16.15 -19.86 -9.96
CA ASP A 223 17.03 -18.72 -9.69
C ASP A 223 16.34 -17.41 -10.16
N HIS A 224 16.63 -16.29 -9.48
CA HIS A 224 16.00 -14.97 -9.73
C HIS A 224 16.91 -14.02 -10.48
#